data_AF-A0A368FDT5-F1
#
_entry.id   AF-A0A368FDT5-F1
#
_cell.length_a   1.000
_cell.length_b   1.000
_cell.length_c   1.000
_cell.angle_alpha   90.00
_cell.angle_beta   90.00
_cell.angle_gamma   90.00
#
_symmetry.space_group_name_H-M   'P 1'
#
loop_
_entity.id
_entity.type
_entity.pdbx_description
1 polymer ?
#
loop_
_entity_poly.entity_id
_entity_poly.type
_entity_poly.pdbx_seq_one_letter_code
_entity_poly.pdbx_strand_id
1 'polypeptide(L)'
;MICGQVHLVGGISGMIATIYLRPRQKRFGKMGKKRMSNPTNAILVLCNVKEEEISPNNHNFFTKAISPGTFMLWWGWLAFNTGSTYGVTHGKWYLAARSAVGTIMASVGGGITSLLISRFVTRRIEVDMIIDGMLASLVSSSACCGCFTPWQAFVVGSFGAGFALLSYPLLEWAEVRSSYL
;
A
#
# COMPACT_ATOMS: atom_id res chain seq x y z
N MET A 1 15.66 7.06 9.59
CA MET A 1 14.88 7.96 10.49
C MET A 1 13.65 8.59 9.84
N ILE A 2 13.33 8.30 8.57
CA ILE A 2 12.25 9.01 7.87
C ILE A 2 10.87 8.36 8.07
N CYS A 3 10.83 7.04 8.35
CA CYS A 3 9.58 6.34 8.62
C CYS A 3 8.79 6.93 9.80
N GLY A 4 9.48 7.35 10.87
CA GLY A 4 8.83 7.96 12.03
C GLY A 4 8.27 9.36 11.77
N GLN A 5 8.85 10.11 10.83
CA GLN A 5 8.39 11.47 10.53
C GLN A 5 7.27 11.49 9.50
N VAL A 6 7.30 10.61 8.50
CA VAL A 6 6.35 10.65 7.39
C VAL A 6 5.20 9.66 7.61
N HIS A 7 5.51 8.40 7.86
CA HIS A 7 4.48 7.35 7.91
C HIS A 7 3.75 7.32 9.25
N LEU A 8 4.46 7.51 10.36
CA LEU A 8 3.82 7.57 11.68
C LEU A 8 2.97 8.84 11.85
N VAL A 9 3.49 10.01 11.48
CA VAL A 9 2.73 11.28 11.56
C VAL A 9 1.55 11.27 10.60
N GLY A 10 1.74 10.80 9.36
CA GLY A 10 0.66 10.61 8.41
C GLY A 10 -0.40 9.62 8.91
N GLY A 11 0.02 8.51 9.53
CA GLY A 11 -0.87 7.51 10.11
C GLY A 11 -1.69 8.04 11.28
N ILE A 12 -1.05 8.72 12.24
CA ILE A 12 -1.72 9.28 13.42
C ILE A 12 -2.69 10.40 13.02
N SER A 13 -2.26 11.32 12.15
CA SER A 13 -3.13 12.40 11.67
C SER A 13 -4.34 11.87 10.90
N GLY A 14 -4.16 10.84 10.06
CA GLY A 14 -5.25 10.14 9.39
C GLY A 14 -6.21 9.45 10.36
N MET A 15 -5.69 8.81 11.41
CA MET A 15 -6.52 8.19 12.45
C MET A 15 -7.35 9.22 13.23
N ILE A 16 -6.73 10.35 13.62
CA ILE A 16 -7.45 11.44 14.30
C ILE A 16 -8.52 12.03 13.37
N ALA A 17 -8.18 12.26 12.10
CA ALA A 17 -9.12 12.80 11.11
C ALA A 17 -10.31 11.86 10.87
N THR A 18 -10.09 10.54 10.83
CA THR A 18 -11.19 9.57 10.65
C THR A 18 -12.12 9.49 11.85
N ILE A 19 -11.58 9.60 13.07
CA ILE A 19 -12.40 9.70 14.30
C ILE A 19 -13.24 10.98 14.27
N TYR A 20 -12.67 12.10 13.83
CA TYR A 20 -13.33 13.41 13.84
C TYR A 20 -14.39 13.56 12.73
N LEU A 21 -14.04 13.16 11.50
CA LEU A 21 -14.90 13.33 10.32
C LEU A 21 -16.08 12.35 10.29
N ARG A 22 -16.05 11.30 11.13
CA ARG A 22 -17.00 10.18 11.17
C ARG A 22 -17.13 9.45 9.82
N PRO A 23 -17.62 8.19 9.80
CA PRO A 23 -17.84 7.48 8.55
C PRO A 23 -18.88 8.21 7.68
N ARG A 24 -18.59 8.35 6.39
CA ARG A 24 -19.52 8.94 5.42
C ARG A 24 -20.87 8.21 5.50
N GLN A 25 -21.94 8.97 5.73
CA GLN A 25 -23.29 8.42 5.86
C GLN A 25 -23.64 7.49 4.67
N LYS A 26 -24.26 6.35 4.98
CA LYS A 26 -24.73 5.30 4.03
C LYS A 26 -23.66 4.44 3.33
N ARG A 27 -22.38 4.42 3.75
CA ARG A 27 -21.40 3.45 3.23
C ARG A 27 -21.68 1.99 3.68
N PHE A 28 -22.18 1.80 4.89
CA PHE A 28 -22.44 0.48 5.49
C PHE A 28 -23.94 0.11 5.57
N GLY A 29 -24.83 0.97 5.06
CA GLY A 29 -26.24 0.61 4.92
C GLY A 29 -26.39 -0.42 3.80
N LYS A 30 -27.08 -1.53 4.06
CA LYS A 30 -27.56 -2.41 3.00
C LYS A 30 -28.47 -1.58 2.08
N MET A 31 -27.97 -1.15 0.92
CA MET A 31 -28.64 -1.05 -0.38
C MET A 31 -27.93 -0.08 -1.33
N GLY A 32 -27.60 -0.60 -2.53
CA GLY A 32 -27.43 0.16 -3.77
C GLY A 32 -26.10 0.90 -3.95
N LYS A 33 -25.22 0.37 -4.80
CA LYS A 33 -24.05 1.08 -5.37
C LYS A 33 -24.49 2.43 -5.96
N LYS A 34 -24.33 3.53 -5.23
CA LYS A 34 -24.36 4.86 -5.85
C LYS A 34 -22.98 5.10 -6.47
N ARG A 35 -22.92 5.06 -7.81
CA ARG A 35 -21.73 5.34 -8.61
C ARG A 35 -21.29 6.80 -8.33
N MET A 36 -20.16 6.99 -7.64
CA MET A 36 -19.52 8.30 -7.57
C MET A 36 -19.17 8.76 -8.98
N SER A 37 -19.37 10.04 -9.29
CA SER A 37 -18.85 10.67 -10.51
C SER A 37 -17.33 10.72 -10.43
N ASN A 38 -16.69 9.65 -10.91
CA ASN A 38 -15.24 9.53 -10.96
C ASN A 38 -14.73 10.32 -12.20
N PRO A 39 -13.70 11.18 -12.09
CA PRO A 39 -13.05 11.84 -13.24
C PRO A 39 -12.58 10.86 -14.33
N THR A 40 -12.45 9.57 -14.01
CA THR A 40 -12.19 8.50 -14.98
C THR A 40 -13.27 8.42 -16.06
N ASN A 41 -14.56 8.62 -15.76
CA ASN A 41 -15.62 8.54 -16.77
C ASN A 41 -15.49 9.61 -17.87
N ALA A 42 -14.95 10.80 -17.55
CA ALA A 42 -14.74 11.86 -18.53
C ALA A 42 -13.61 11.52 -19.52
N ILE A 43 -12.56 10.85 -19.05
CA ILE A 43 -11.43 10.41 -19.88
C ILE A 43 -11.82 9.20 -20.75
N LEU A 44 -12.67 8.31 -20.24
CA LEU A 44 -13.11 7.11 -20.95
C LEU A 44 -14.05 7.40 -22.13
N VAL A 45 -14.85 8.47 -22.05
CA VAL A 45 -15.64 8.98 -23.19
C VAL A 45 -14.72 9.43 -24.34
N LEU A 46 -13.54 9.97 -24.04
CA LEU A 46 -12.55 10.35 -25.05
C LEU A 46 -11.79 9.14 -25.63
N CYS A 47 -11.58 8.09 -24.84
CA CYS A 47 -10.81 6.89 -25.24
C CYS A 47 -11.68 5.72 -25.76
N ASN A 48 -13.00 5.88 -25.87
CA ASN A 48 -13.95 4.86 -26.36
C ASN A 48 -13.84 3.49 -25.62
N VAL A 49 -13.55 3.52 -24.33
CA VAL A 49 -13.45 2.32 -23.48
C VAL A 49 -14.85 1.96 -22.98
N LYS A 50 -15.28 0.71 -23.19
CA LYS A 50 -16.62 0.21 -22.81
C LYS A 50 -16.82 0.26 -21.28
N GLU A 51 -17.97 0.79 -20.83
CA GLU A 51 -18.34 0.90 -19.40
C GLU A 51 -18.39 -0.45 -18.65
N GLU A 52 -18.46 -1.56 -19.38
CA GLU A 52 -18.50 -2.93 -18.84
C GLU A 52 -17.21 -3.33 -18.10
N GLU A 53 -16.07 -2.67 -18.39
CA GLU A 53 -14.84 -2.85 -17.62
C GLU A 53 -14.97 -2.23 -16.20
N ILE A 54 -15.83 -1.24 -15.99
CA ILE A 54 -15.88 -0.38 -14.78
C ILE A 54 -16.94 -0.86 -13.78
N SER A 55 -17.35 -2.12 -13.80
CA SER A 55 -18.06 -2.63 -12.62
C SER A 55 -17.07 -2.62 -11.45
N PRO A 56 -17.41 -2.08 -10.26
CA PRO A 56 -16.54 -2.21 -9.08
C PRO A 56 -16.33 -3.67 -8.64
N ASN A 57 -17.01 -4.62 -9.31
CA ASN A 57 -16.82 -6.06 -9.13
C ASN A 57 -15.96 -6.67 -10.26
N ASN A 58 -15.60 -5.89 -11.28
CA ASN A 58 -14.71 -6.33 -12.34
C ASN A 58 -13.28 -6.08 -11.84
N HIS A 59 -12.74 -7.09 -11.13
CA HIS A 59 -11.37 -7.08 -10.60
C HIS A 59 -10.34 -6.64 -11.66
N ASN A 60 -10.63 -6.91 -12.93
CA ASN A 60 -9.75 -6.64 -14.07
C ASN A 60 -9.48 -5.15 -14.32
N PHE A 61 -10.45 -4.24 -14.08
CA PHE A 61 -10.26 -2.81 -14.38
C PHE A 61 -9.59 -2.06 -13.24
N PHE A 62 -9.96 -2.33 -11.99
CA PHE A 62 -9.26 -1.79 -10.82
C PHE A 62 -7.80 -2.26 -10.79
N THR A 63 -7.54 -3.55 -11.06
CA THR A 63 -6.18 -4.08 -11.17
C THR A 63 -5.37 -3.38 -12.29
N LYS A 64 -6.01 -3.08 -13.44
CA LYS A 64 -5.36 -2.38 -14.57
C LYS A 64 -5.02 -0.92 -14.26
N ALA A 65 -5.82 -0.22 -13.44
CA ALA A 65 -5.56 1.17 -13.06
C ALA A 65 -4.55 1.29 -11.90
N ILE A 66 -4.59 0.36 -10.94
CA ILE A 66 -3.74 0.37 -9.74
C ILE A 66 -2.30 -0.08 -10.08
N SER A 67 -2.12 -1.02 -11.02
CA SER A 67 -0.80 -1.55 -11.41
C SER A 67 0.22 -0.51 -11.89
N PRO A 68 -0.08 0.43 -12.83
CA PRO A 68 0.88 1.45 -13.23
C PRO A 68 1.15 2.48 -12.11
N GLY A 69 0.14 2.83 -11.31
CA GLY A 69 0.32 3.72 -10.15
C GLY A 69 1.23 3.12 -9.08
N THR A 70 1.08 1.83 -8.80
CA THR A 70 1.92 1.08 -7.85
C THR A 70 3.35 0.99 -8.35
N PHE A 71 3.56 0.77 -9.65
CA PHE A 71 4.90 0.73 -10.23
C PHE A 71 5.62 2.08 -10.12
N MET A 72 4.91 3.19 -10.40
CA MET A 72 5.45 4.54 -10.18
C MET A 72 5.78 4.81 -8.70
N LEU A 73 4.91 4.35 -7.79
CA LEU A 73 5.12 4.51 -6.35
C LEU A 73 6.33 3.69 -5.85
N TRP A 74 6.52 2.49 -6.38
CA TRP A 74 7.66 1.62 -6.07
C TRP A 74 8.99 2.24 -6.50
N TRP A 75 9.08 2.77 -7.72
CA TRP A 75 10.26 3.52 -8.18
C TRP A 75 10.48 4.80 -7.39
N GLY A 76 9.41 5.52 -7.06
CA GLY A 76 9.47 6.70 -6.19
C GLY A 76 10.05 6.36 -4.81
N TRP A 77 9.68 5.21 -4.24
CA TRP A 77 10.20 4.74 -2.94
C TRP A 77 11.67 4.37 -2.99
N LEU A 78 12.14 3.78 -4.09
CA LEU A 78 13.57 3.53 -4.32
C LEU A 78 14.36 4.83 -4.35
N ALA A 79 13.89 5.84 -5.09
CA ALA A 79 14.51 7.16 -5.14
C ALA A 79 14.50 7.84 -3.76
N PHE A 80 13.41 7.70 -3.00
CA PHE A 80 13.27 8.25 -1.67
C PHE A 80 14.24 7.60 -0.66
N ASN A 81 14.30 6.27 -0.62
CA ASN A 81 15.16 5.51 0.29
C ASN A 81 16.65 5.72 -0.01
N THR A 82 17.04 5.86 -1.28
CA THR A 82 18.43 6.13 -1.70
C THR A 82 18.83 7.59 -1.56
N GLY A 83 17.91 8.54 -1.79
CA GLY A 83 18.13 9.97 -1.60
C GLY A 83 18.34 10.36 -0.13
N SER A 84 17.76 9.59 0.78
CA SER A 84 17.87 9.76 2.25
C SER A 84 19.31 9.62 2.80
N THR A 85 20.25 9.17 1.98
CA THR A 85 21.66 8.97 2.35
C THR A 85 22.50 10.25 2.27
N TYR A 86 21.93 11.39 1.88
CA TYR A 86 22.53 12.74 1.87
C TYR A 86 23.96 12.83 1.31
N GLY A 87 24.15 12.36 0.07
CA GLY A 87 25.29 12.75 -0.77
C GLY A 87 26.19 11.61 -1.25
N VAL A 88 26.57 11.69 -2.53
CA VAL A 88 27.52 10.81 -3.25
C VAL A 88 28.98 11.12 -2.86
N THR A 89 29.21 12.16 -2.06
CA THR A 89 30.55 12.63 -1.69
C THR A 89 31.13 11.85 -0.50
N HIS A 90 32.43 11.53 -0.54
CA HIS A 90 33.18 10.73 0.44
C HIS A 90 32.80 9.25 0.57
N GLY A 91 32.60 8.53 -0.54
CA GLY A 91 32.46 7.05 -0.50
C GLY A 91 31.12 6.51 -0.01
N LYS A 92 30.14 7.39 0.25
CA LYS A 92 28.79 7.04 0.75
C LYS A 92 27.85 6.44 -0.29
N TRP A 93 28.28 6.33 -1.56
CA TRP A 93 27.55 5.64 -2.63
C TRP A 93 27.26 4.17 -2.29
N TYR A 94 28.12 3.52 -1.50
CA TYR A 94 27.89 2.16 -1.00
C TYR A 94 26.63 2.08 -0.12
N LEU A 95 26.36 3.09 0.72
CA LEU A 95 25.16 3.12 1.55
C LEU A 95 23.90 3.34 0.69
N ALA A 96 23.99 4.20 -0.34
CA ALA A 96 22.89 4.41 -1.28
C ALA A 96 22.57 3.11 -2.05
N ALA A 97 23.58 2.44 -2.60
CA ALA A 97 23.40 1.15 -3.29
C ALA A 97 22.83 0.07 -2.34
N ARG A 98 23.34 0.00 -1.11
CA ARG A 98 22.83 -0.94 -0.10
C ARG A 98 21.37 -0.68 0.25
N SER A 99 20.96 0.58 0.31
CA SER A 99 19.56 0.95 0.56
C SER A 99 18.62 0.61 -0.59
N ALA A 100 19.08 0.73 -1.85
CA ALA A 100 18.33 0.28 -3.01
C ALA A 100 18.10 -1.24 -2.95
N VAL A 101 19.16 -2.01 -2.72
CA VAL A 101 19.09 -3.47 -2.62
C VAL A 101 18.19 -3.90 -1.45
N GLY A 102 18.30 -3.24 -0.30
CA GLY A 102 17.45 -3.50 0.85
C GLY A 102 15.96 -3.25 0.56
N THR A 103 15.63 -2.18 -0.16
CA THR A 103 14.25 -1.84 -0.53
C THR A 103 13.68 -2.87 -1.50
N ILE A 104 14.47 -3.33 -2.47
CA ILE A 104 14.05 -4.39 -3.41
C ILE A 104 13.82 -5.69 -2.64
N MET A 105 14.74 -6.10 -1.77
CA MET A 105 14.58 -7.34 -1.00
C MET A 105 13.41 -7.28 -0.01
N ALA A 106 13.16 -6.13 0.62
CA ALA A 106 11.98 -5.94 1.45
C ALA A 106 10.68 -6.03 0.63
N SER A 107 10.66 -5.46 -0.57
CA SER A 107 9.52 -5.54 -1.51
C SER A 107 9.23 -6.99 -1.90
N VAL A 108 10.27 -7.79 -2.16
CA VAL A 108 10.14 -9.21 -2.47
C VAL A 108 9.61 -9.98 -1.26
N GLY A 109 10.13 -9.73 -0.05
CA GLY A 109 9.63 -10.32 1.18
C GLY A 109 8.16 -10.00 1.46
N GLY A 110 7.78 -8.73 1.27
CA GLY A 110 6.39 -8.28 1.38
C GLY A 110 5.46 -8.90 0.34
N GLY A 111 5.87 -8.92 -0.93
CA GLY A 111 5.09 -9.51 -2.02
C GLY A 111 4.86 -11.01 -1.83
N ILE A 112 5.90 -11.77 -1.46
CA ILE A 112 5.77 -13.20 -1.16
C ILE A 112 4.83 -13.42 0.03
N THR A 113 5.03 -12.66 1.11
CA THR A 113 4.20 -12.81 2.33
C THR A 113 2.74 -12.49 2.05
N SER A 114 2.48 -11.46 1.26
CA SER A 114 1.12 -11.05 0.88
C SER A 114 0.45 -12.07 -0.02
N LEU A 115 1.20 -12.65 -0.95
CA LEU A 115 0.72 -13.72 -1.82
C LEU A 115 0.39 -14.99 -1.01
N LEU A 116 1.22 -15.33 -0.03
CA LEU A 116 0.95 -16.44 0.89
C LEU A 116 -0.30 -16.17 1.73
N ILE A 117 -0.39 -15.00 2.38
CA ILE A 117 -1.54 -14.62 3.22
C ILE A 117 -2.83 -14.60 2.39
N SER A 118 -2.83 -13.99 1.22
CA SER A 118 -3.98 -13.95 0.30
C SER A 118 -4.45 -15.36 -0.07
N ARG A 119 -3.49 -16.26 -0.37
CA ARG A 119 -3.79 -17.66 -0.67
C ARG A 119 -4.35 -18.42 0.54
N PHE A 120 -3.87 -18.14 1.75
CA PHE A 120 -4.33 -18.81 2.97
C PHE A 120 -5.71 -18.33 3.44
N VAL A 121 -5.96 -17.01 3.41
CA VAL A 121 -7.19 -16.40 3.94
C VAL A 121 -8.32 -16.49 2.90
N THR A 122 -8.07 -16.02 1.69
CA THR A 122 -9.12 -15.85 0.68
C THR A 122 -9.24 -17.06 -0.26
N ARG A 123 -8.27 -17.99 -0.24
CA ARG A 123 -8.11 -19.12 -1.19
C ARG A 123 -8.06 -18.71 -2.67
N ARG A 124 -8.02 -17.40 -2.94
CA ARG A 124 -7.88 -16.78 -4.25
C ARG A 124 -6.78 -15.74 -4.16
N ILE A 125 -6.06 -15.54 -5.25
CA ILE A 125 -5.02 -14.52 -5.34
C ILE A 125 -5.69 -13.21 -5.74
N GLU A 126 -5.81 -12.29 -4.79
CA GLU A 126 -6.30 -10.94 -5.04
C GLU A 126 -5.12 -9.99 -5.21
N VAL A 127 -5.08 -9.29 -6.35
CA VAL A 127 -3.95 -8.42 -6.70
C VAL A 127 -3.88 -7.20 -5.78
N ASP A 128 -5.02 -6.72 -5.30
CA ASP A 128 -5.10 -5.57 -4.40
C ASP A 128 -4.39 -5.85 -3.06
N MET A 129 -4.59 -7.04 -2.47
CA MET A 129 -3.90 -7.45 -1.23
C MET A 129 -2.38 -7.57 -1.43
N ILE A 130 -1.93 -8.02 -2.60
CA ILE A 130 -0.51 -8.12 -2.92
C ILE A 130 0.11 -6.72 -3.04
N ILE A 131 -0.57 -5.81 -3.73
CA ILE A 131 -0.11 -4.43 -3.90
C ILE A 131 -0.04 -3.72 -2.54
N ASP A 132 -1.09 -3.81 -1.74
CA ASP A 132 -1.14 -3.16 -0.42
C ASP A 132 -0.05 -3.71 0.51
N GLY A 133 0.17 -5.03 0.51
CA GLY A 133 1.24 -5.64 1.30
C GLY A 133 2.65 -5.34 0.79
N MET A 134 2.84 -5.21 -0.54
CA MET A 134 4.09 -4.68 -1.10
C MET A 134 4.34 -3.23 -0.65
N LEU A 135 3.32 -2.35 -0.68
CA LEU A 135 3.45 -0.97 -0.20
C LEU A 135 3.74 -0.89 1.30
N ALA A 136 3.10 -1.74 2.10
CA ALA A 136 3.38 -1.85 3.53
C ALA A 136 4.83 -2.29 3.82
N SER A 137 5.36 -3.22 3.01
CA SER A 137 6.75 -3.66 3.14
C SER A 137 7.75 -2.55 2.79
N LEU A 138 7.44 -1.70 1.82
CA LEU A 138 8.23 -0.52 1.46
C LEU A 138 8.28 0.48 2.63
N VAL A 139 7.13 0.77 3.24
CA VAL A 139 7.02 1.62 4.45
C VAL A 139 7.90 1.07 5.58
N SER A 140 7.82 -0.24 5.85
CA SER A 140 8.63 -0.91 6.87
C SER A 140 10.13 -0.80 6.59
N SER A 141 10.53 -0.97 5.32
CA SER A 141 11.94 -0.86 4.91
C SER A 141 12.54 0.55 5.10
N SER A 142 11.70 1.60 4.99
CA SER A 142 12.11 3.01 5.19
C SER A 142 12.49 3.34 6.65
N ALA A 143 12.23 2.43 7.60
CA ALA A 143 12.70 2.60 8.98
C ALA A 143 14.23 2.52 9.08
N CYS A 144 14.87 1.62 8.32
CA CYS A 144 16.31 1.36 8.38
C CYS A 144 16.94 1.06 7.01
N CYS A 145 16.67 1.94 6.03
CA CYS A 145 17.15 1.81 4.65
C CYS A 145 18.68 1.64 4.52
N GLY A 146 19.50 2.22 5.40
CA GLY A 146 20.96 2.13 5.31
C GLY A 146 21.64 1.06 6.17
N CYS A 147 20.94 0.45 7.14
CA CYS A 147 21.60 -0.37 8.17
C CYS A 147 21.35 -1.88 8.00
N PHE A 148 20.28 -2.28 7.32
CA PHE A 148 19.96 -3.70 7.17
C PHE A 148 20.88 -4.42 6.18
N THR A 149 21.13 -5.69 6.45
CA THR A 149 21.63 -6.62 5.43
C THR A 149 20.46 -7.08 4.55
N PRO A 150 20.70 -7.55 3.31
CA PRO A 150 19.63 -7.95 2.39
C PRO A 150 18.67 -8.99 3.00
N TRP A 151 19.21 -9.93 3.78
CA TRP A 151 18.42 -10.94 4.49
C TRP A 151 17.51 -10.35 5.57
N GLN A 152 18.01 -9.39 6.36
CA GLN A 152 17.21 -8.71 7.38
C GLN A 152 16.10 -7.86 6.74
N ALA A 153 16.41 -7.18 5.62
CA ALA A 153 15.44 -6.37 4.91
C ALA A 153 14.26 -7.21 4.38
N PHE A 154 14.53 -8.43 3.90
CA PHE A 154 13.50 -9.39 3.51
C PHE A 154 12.54 -9.70 4.67
N VAL A 155 13.10 -10.08 5.82
CA VAL A 155 12.30 -10.45 7.02
C VAL A 155 11.45 -9.27 7.52
N VAL A 156 12.04 -8.07 7.58
CA VAL A 156 11.32 -6.85 7.99
C VAL A 156 10.20 -6.48 7.02
N GLY A 157 10.44 -6.68 5.71
CA GLY A 157 9.42 -6.50 4.67
C GLY A 157 8.26 -7.49 4.82
N SER A 158 8.56 -8.76 5.09
CA SER A 158 7.57 -9.80 5.38
C SER A 158 6.70 -9.45 6.59
N PHE A 159 7.30 -9.03 7.70
CA PHE A 159 6.54 -8.61 8.88
C PHE A 159 5.66 -7.38 8.60
N GLY A 160 6.21 -6.37 7.90
CA GLY A 160 5.45 -5.17 7.53
C GLY A 160 4.20 -5.48 6.71
N ALA A 161 4.32 -6.36 5.71
CA ALA A 161 3.18 -6.83 4.92
C ALA A 161 2.17 -7.62 5.76
N GLY A 162 2.65 -8.51 6.64
CA GLY A 162 1.80 -9.30 7.53
C GLY A 162 0.96 -8.42 8.46
N PHE A 163 1.56 -7.41 9.09
CA PHE A 163 0.84 -6.48 9.96
C PHE A 163 -0.19 -5.64 9.21
N ALA A 164 0.13 -5.15 8.01
CA ALA A 164 -0.83 -4.40 7.21
C ALA A 164 -2.03 -5.25 6.80
N LEU A 165 -1.80 -6.51 6.38
CA LEU A 165 -2.89 -7.42 6.03
C LEU A 165 -3.74 -7.83 7.24
N LEU A 166 -3.15 -7.93 8.43
CA LEU A 166 -3.88 -8.15 9.68
C LEU A 166 -4.72 -6.92 10.10
N SER A 167 -4.42 -5.72 9.59
CA SER A 167 -5.17 -4.52 9.94
C SER A 167 -6.57 -4.47 9.32
N TYR A 168 -6.78 -5.08 8.15
CA TYR A 168 -8.10 -5.12 7.49
C TYR A 168 -9.20 -5.71 8.39
N PRO A 169 -9.07 -6.95 8.93
CA PRO A 169 -10.12 -7.51 9.78
C PRO A 169 -10.31 -6.73 11.09
N LEU A 170 -9.25 -6.10 11.61
CA LEU A 170 -9.33 -5.26 12.81
C LEU A 170 -10.15 -3.99 12.56
N LEU A 171 -9.93 -3.34 11.42
CA LEU A 171 -10.67 -2.16 10.99
C LEU A 171 -12.15 -2.48 10.75
N GLU A 172 -12.44 -3.59 10.06
CA GLU A 172 -13.82 -4.04 9.86
C GLU A 172 -14.53 -4.27 11.19
N TRP A 173 -13.86 -4.91 12.15
CA TRP A 173 -14.42 -5.13 13.48
C TRP A 173 -14.67 -3.82 14.24
N ALA A 174 -13.76 -2.84 14.14
CA ALA A 174 -13.90 -1.53 14.78
C ALA A 174 -15.05 -0.70 14.16
N GLU A 175 -15.21 -0.73 12.84
CA GLU A 175 -16.29 -0.04 12.12
C GLU A 175 -17.66 -0.67 12.38
N VAL A 176 -17.72 -2.00 12.50
CA VAL A 176 -18.94 -2.72 12.91
C VAL A 176 -19.37 -2.26 14.30
N ARG A 177 -18.44 -2.09 15.25
CA ARG A 177 -18.75 -1.58 16.60
C ARG A 177 -19.26 -0.14 16.61
N SER A 178 -18.73 0.73 15.75
CA SER A 178 -19.20 2.12 15.62
C SER A 178 -20.60 2.23 15.02
N SER A 179 -21.11 1.19 14.36
CA SER A 179 -22.44 1.20 13.73
C SER A 179 -23.57 0.78 14.69
N TYR A 180 -23.22 0.26 15.88
CA TYR A 180 -24.18 -0.15 16.92
C TYR A 180 -24.30 0.84 18.10
N LEU A 181 -23.52 1.93 18.11
CA LEU A 181 -23.61 3.05 19.05
C LEU A 181 -24.34 4.22 18.38
#